data_AF-A0A166TGJ5-F1
#
_entry.id   AF-A0A166TGJ5-F1
#
_cell.length_a   1.000
_cell.length_b   1.000
_cell.length_c   1.000
_cell.angle_alpha   90.00
_cell.angle_beta   90.00
_cell.angle_gamma   90.00
#
_symmetry.space_group_name_H-M   'P 1'
#
loop_
_entity.id
_entity.type
_entity.pdbx_description
1 polymer ?
#
loop_
_entity_poly.entity_id
_entity_poly.type
_entity_poly.pdbx_seq_one_letter_code
_entity_poly.pdbx_strand_id
1 'polypeptide(L)'
;MENPPVRLVKIAIGDGTLGSDVAYSQAAALSVLETYPQLIDYDPVVYSHFKEQEHLCGYDLNLTYPQTGGHFPDLQFIPPSDPNAYGNNGTKTGALSRLSKRAFVEDVNSILAKRAELEEVTTKRGKRDLTGRSNGTIDSWYGCDLYDELIYYVVNYTYPWNASTFDVYNIPDALYPAAPQDPSVFLNDNRTRAAIHAPTSKDWALNFDYPFGNSYAGSDPSVESMAFLSELATNASKHNIGVVIYSGNDDSLVPHRGSEIAIQNTTFGGIQGFTRKPSTPWYDLDGTFAGIIHQERNWTYALVKGAGHQVPLYQPKAAYTLLREFILGSNRTGLVTQTSSPAVGGESVSLAAEILPGGAIYVGSGTTQSTYYAPTATVKAWNAFITTAAPSGDFPAAGKPTATPNHKR
;
A
#
# COMPACT_ATOMS: atom_id res chain seq x y z
N MET A 1 -36.43 -9.57 4.35
CA MET A 1 -37.18 -9.05 3.18
C MET A 1 -37.12 -10.11 2.09
N GLU A 2 -38.26 -10.61 1.63
CA GLU A 2 -38.32 -11.67 0.61
C GLU A 2 -37.96 -11.20 -0.81
N ASN A 3 -37.97 -9.88 -1.05
CA ASN A 3 -37.54 -9.29 -2.32
C ASN A 3 -36.85 -7.93 -2.08
N PRO A 4 -35.53 -7.91 -1.77
CA PRO A 4 -34.82 -6.66 -1.56
C PRO A 4 -34.77 -5.85 -2.86
N PRO A 5 -34.82 -4.51 -2.81
CA PRO A 5 -34.80 -3.66 -4.00
C PRO A 5 -33.46 -3.72 -4.77
N VAL A 6 -32.45 -4.35 -4.18
CA VAL A 6 -31.11 -4.52 -4.75
C VAL A 6 -30.70 -5.98 -4.63
N ARG A 7 -30.25 -6.57 -5.73
CA ARG A 7 -29.59 -7.87 -5.74
C ARG A 7 -28.09 -7.67 -5.71
N LEU A 8 -27.47 -7.88 -4.55
CA LEU A 8 -26.02 -7.85 -4.41
C LEU A 8 -25.41 -9.03 -5.18
N VAL A 9 -24.42 -8.76 -6.03
CA VAL A 9 -23.74 -9.77 -6.87
C VAL A 9 -22.26 -9.86 -6.55
N LYS A 10 -21.58 -8.74 -6.33
CA LYS A 10 -20.19 -8.69 -5.89
C LYS A 10 -19.95 -7.51 -4.96
N ILE A 11 -18.98 -7.67 -4.07
CA ILE A 11 -18.41 -6.62 -3.25
C ILE A 11 -17.05 -6.28 -3.86
N ALA A 12 -16.83 -5.02 -4.24
CA ALA A 12 -15.56 -4.56 -4.80
C ALA A 12 -14.88 -3.61 -3.82
N ILE A 13 -13.64 -3.90 -3.46
CA ILE A 13 -12.84 -3.17 -2.48
C ILE A 13 -11.57 -2.69 -3.20
N GLY A 14 -11.47 -1.38 -3.39
CA GLY A 14 -10.33 -0.71 -4.03
C GLY A 14 -9.37 -0.02 -3.06
N ASP A 15 -9.76 0.07 -1.79
CA ASP A 15 -8.94 0.57 -0.71
C ASP A 15 -8.58 -0.62 0.20
N GLY A 16 -7.29 -0.94 0.23
CA GLY A 16 -6.73 -2.11 0.90
C GLY A 16 -6.56 -1.97 2.40
N THR A 17 -7.16 -0.96 3.07
CA THR A 17 -7.15 -0.85 4.55
C THR A 17 -8.02 -1.92 5.23
N LEU A 18 -7.78 -3.18 4.88
CA LEU A 18 -8.53 -4.34 5.35
C LEU A 18 -8.05 -4.82 6.72
N GLY A 19 -6.75 -4.63 7.02
CA GLY A 19 -6.11 -5.02 8.28
C GLY A 19 -5.78 -3.85 9.20
N SER A 20 -4.90 -4.12 10.18
CA SER A 20 -4.32 -3.08 11.02
C SER A 20 -3.37 -2.20 10.22
N ASP A 21 -3.08 -1.01 10.74
CA ASP A 21 -2.07 -0.11 10.18
C ASP A 21 -0.72 -0.79 9.93
N VAL A 22 -0.33 -1.64 10.88
CA VAL A 22 0.87 -2.44 10.79
C VAL A 22 0.81 -3.39 9.59
N ALA A 23 -0.32 -4.08 9.37
CA ALA A 23 -0.47 -5.03 8.28
C ALA A 23 -0.54 -4.37 6.89
N TYR A 24 -1.33 -3.29 6.75
CA TYR A 24 -1.55 -2.71 5.43
C TYR A 24 -0.48 -1.69 5.01
N SER A 25 0.30 -1.13 5.94
CA SER A 25 1.26 -0.06 5.68
C SER A 25 2.68 -0.47 6.08
N GLN A 26 2.91 -0.84 7.33
CA GLN A 26 4.27 -1.07 7.85
C GLN A 26 4.89 -2.36 7.29
N ALA A 27 4.16 -3.48 7.36
CA ALA A 27 4.57 -4.77 6.77
C ALA A 27 4.53 -4.79 5.24
N ALA A 28 4.06 -3.70 4.63
CA ALA A 28 4.04 -3.53 3.19
C ALA A 28 5.16 -2.57 2.71
N ALA A 29 5.88 -1.91 3.62
CA ALA A 29 6.86 -0.87 3.26
C ALA A 29 8.00 -1.41 2.39
N LEU A 30 8.49 -2.63 2.63
CA LEU A 30 9.55 -3.21 1.81
C LEU A 30 9.08 -3.47 0.37
N SER A 31 7.81 -3.86 0.16
CA SER A 31 7.25 -4.04 -1.19
C SER A 31 7.23 -2.74 -1.99
N VAL A 32 7.08 -1.58 -1.32
CA VAL A 32 7.17 -0.26 -1.94
C VAL A 32 8.59 0.00 -2.45
N LEU A 33 9.62 -0.39 -1.67
CA LEU A 33 11.02 -0.29 -2.06
C LEU A 33 11.39 -1.25 -3.21
N GLU A 34 10.85 -2.47 -3.19
CA GLU A 34 11.06 -3.45 -4.26
C GLU A 34 10.38 -2.98 -5.57
N THR A 35 9.24 -2.29 -5.46
CA THR A 35 8.53 -1.67 -6.58
C THR A 35 9.28 -0.45 -7.12
N TYR A 36 9.70 0.47 -6.23
CA TYR A 36 10.39 1.72 -6.55
C TYR A 36 11.73 1.83 -5.83
N PRO A 37 12.77 1.09 -6.24
CA PRO A 37 14.11 1.21 -5.66
C PRO A 37 14.75 2.60 -5.86
N GLN A 38 14.21 3.40 -6.78
CA GLN A 38 14.50 4.83 -6.94
C GLN A 38 14.39 5.59 -5.61
N LEU A 39 13.47 5.19 -4.71
CA LEU A 39 13.21 5.84 -3.41
C LEU A 39 14.42 5.85 -2.48
N ILE A 40 15.34 4.91 -2.67
CA ILE A 40 16.59 4.79 -1.91
C ILE A 40 17.81 4.94 -2.81
N ASP A 41 17.64 5.52 -4.00
CA ASP A 41 18.69 5.64 -5.02
C ASP A 41 19.35 4.27 -5.34
N TYR A 42 18.56 3.20 -5.32
CA TYR A 42 19.00 1.82 -5.52
C TYR A 42 20.12 1.39 -4.55
N ASP A 43 20.16 1.93 -3.33
CA ASP A 43 21.20 1.64 -2.36
C ASP A 43 21.00 0.27 -1.66
N PRO A 44 21.88 -0.73 -1.89
CA PRO A 44 21.73 -2.05 -1.29
C PRO A 44 21.87 -2.07 0.23
N VAL A 45 22.60 -1.11 0.81
CA VAL A 45 22.80 -1.01 2.27
C VAL A 45 21.51 -0.53 2.92
N VAL A 46 20.87 0.48 2.32
CA VAL A 46 19.58 0.99 2.80
C VAL A 46 18.50 -0.08 2.68
N TYR A 47 18.43 -0.77 1.55
CA TYR A 47 17.51 -1.90 1.38
C TYR A 47 17.73 -3.00 2.43
N SER A 48 18.99 -3.39 2.66
CA SER A 48 19.33 -4.42 3.64
C SER A 48 18.95 -4.00 5.06
N HIS A 49 19.05 -2.71 5.38
CA HIS A 49 18.58 -2.16 6.65
C HIS A 49 17.05 -2.28 6.79
N PHE A 50 16.25 -1.84 5.81
CA PHE A 50 14.79 -2.00 5.85
C PHE A 50 14.38 -3.46 5.97
N LYS A 51 15.05 -4.35 5.25
CA LYS A 51 14.81 -5.79 5.31
C LYS A 51 15.14 -6.39 6.69
N GLU A 52 16.24 -5.94 7.31
CA GLU A 52 16.59 -6.33 8.68
C GLU A 52 15.54 -5.82 9.69
N GLN A 53 15.12 -4.56 9.56
CA GLN A 53 14.11 -3.97 10.46
C GLN A 53 12.75 -4.66 10.30
N GLU A 54 12.32 -4.97 9.07
CA GLU A 54 11.10 -5.76 8.80
C GLU A 54 11.13 -7.11 9.55
N HIS A 55 12.26 -7.82 9.47
CA HIS A 55 12.45 -9.09 10.16
C HIS A 55 12.43 -8.93 11.70
N LEU A 56 13.13 -7.93 12.23
CA LEU A 56 13.18 -7.68 13.67
C LEU A 56 11.83 -7.24 14.25
N CYS A 57 11.00 -6.57 13.44
CA CYS A 57 9.62 -6.21 13.76
C CYS A 57 8.65 -7.39 13.62
N GLY A 58 9.07 -8.50 13.00
CA GLY A 58 8.23 -9.65 12.69
C GLY A 58 7.19 -9.38 11.60
N TYR A 59 7.48 -8.44 10.70
CA TYR A 59 6.59 -8.00 9.63
C TYR A 59 6.80 -8.77 8.32
N ASP A 60 7.87 -9.57 8.24
CA ASP A 60 8.28 -10.40 7.12
C ASP A 60 7.44 -11.69 6.99
N LEU A 61 6.12 -11.53 6.90
CA LEU A 61 5.16 -12.64 6.84
C LEU A 61 5.40 -13.53 5.61
N ASN A 62 5.56 -14.83 5.84
CA ASN A 62 5.65 -15.83 4.80
C ASN A 62 4.25 -16.26 4.33
N LEU A 63 3.86 -15.78 3.14
CA LEU A 63 2.63 -16.18 2.48
C LEU A 63 2.82 -17.52 1.75
N THR A 64 2.04 -18.53 2.14
CA THR A 64 2.03 -19.84 1.50
C THR A 64 0.75 -20.04 0.70
N TYR A 65 0.78 -20.89 -0.33
CA TYR A 65 -0.33 -21.08 -1.26
C TYR A 65 -0.60 -22.58 -1.45
N PRO A 66 -1.67 -23.16 -0.86
CA PRO A 66 -2.61 -22.52 0.09
C PRO A 66 -1.93 -22.07 1.37
N GLN A 67 -2.57 -21.14 2.09
CA GLN A 67 -2.04 -20.69 3.36
C GLN A 67 -2.09 -21.86 4.36
N THR A 68 -0.93 -22.15 4.94
CA THR A 68 -0.73 -23.15 5.98
C THR A 68 -0.23 -22.51 7.26
N GLY A 69 -0.31 -23.22 8.38
CA GLY A 69 0.11 -22.69 9.69
C GLY A 69 -0.96 -21.89 10.44
N GLY A 70 -2.14 -21.68 9.85
CA GLY A 70 -3.27 -20.97 10.45
C GLY A 70 -3.20 -19.46 10.24
N HIS A 71 -3.84 -18.70 11.13
CA HIS A 71 -3.82 -17.25 11.07
C HIS A 71 -2.42 -16.69 11.37
N PHE A 72 -2.06 -15.59 10.70
CA PHE A 72 -0.85 -14.85 11.01
C PHE A 72 -0.88 -14.35 12.47
N PRO A 73 0.29 -14.18 13.11
CA PRO A 73 0.35 -13.56 14.42
C PRO A 73 -0.17 -12.12 14.38
N ASP A 74 -0.70 -11.65 15.51
CA ASP A 74 -1.10 -10.26 15.66
C ASP A 74 0.12 -9.35 15.58
N LEU A 75 0.26 -8.64 14.46
CA LEU A 75 1.38 -7.72 14.23
C LEU A 75 1.28 -6.54 15.19
N GLN A 76 2.29 -6.37 16.04
CA GLN A 76 2.35 -5.30 17.03
C GLN A 76 3.15 -4.12 16.50
N PHE A 77 2.71 -2.90 16.81
CA PHE A 77 3.52 -1.71 16.60
C PHE A 77 4.50 -1.54 17.76
N ILE A 78 5.79 -1.44 17.45
CA ILE A 78 6.84 -1.15 18.43
C ILE A 78 7.23 0.33 18.24
N PRO A 79 6.92 1.22 19.19
CA PRO A 79 7.25 2.63 19.05
C PRO A 79 8.76 2.88 19.15
N PRO A 80 9.23 4.06 18.70
CA PRO A 80 10.59 4.50 18.97
C PRO A 80 10.93 4.47 20.46
N SER A 81 12.19 4.15 20.77
CA SER A 81 12.70 4.07 22.15
C SER A 81 13.61 5.24 22.54
N ASP A 82 14.12 6.01 21.57
CA ASP A 82 14.90 7.22 21.83
C ASP A 82 13.98 8.34 22.36
N PRO A 83 14.27 8.97 23.52
CA PRO A 83 13.51 10.11 24.02
C PRO A 83 13.44 11.31 23.05
N ASN A 84 14.41 11.45 22.16
CA ASN A 84 14.45 12.49 21.12
C ASN A 84 13.92 11.99 19.77
N ALA A 85 13.41 10.75 19.74
CA ALA A 85 12.92 10.11 18.53
C ALA A 85 11.88 10.94 17.79
N TYR A 86 11.71 10.57 16.53
CA TYR A 86 10.61 11.03 15.72
C TYR A 86 9.25 10.77 16.43
N GLY A 87 8.40 11.79 16.51
CA GLY A 87 7.07 11.72 17.14
C GLY A 87 7.02 11.99 18.66
N ASN A 88 8.17 12.13 19.36
CA ASN A 88 8.21 12.30 20.82
C ASN A 88 7.93 13.73 21.33
N ASN A 89 7.67 14.69 20.43
CA ASN A 89 7.19 16.04 20.78
C ASN A 89 5.68 16.07 21.19
N GLY A 90 5.23 15.07 21.96
CA GLY A 90 4.00 15.14 22.74
C GLY A 90 2.66 14.92 22.03
N THR A 91 2.62 14.46 20.77
CA THR A 91 1.34 14.27 20.04
C THR A 91 1.11 12.90 19.43
N LYS A 92 2.12 12.01 19.37
CA LYS A 92 2.02 10.73 18.65
C LYS A 92 2.23 9.52 19.57
N THR A 93 1.38 9.35 20.58
CA THR A 93 1.25 8.06 21.27
C THR A 93 0.34 7.13 20.46
N GLY A 94 0.94 6.25 19.66
CA GLY A 94 0.55 4.84 19.50
C GLY A 94 -0.81 4.39 18.96
N ALA A 95 -1.78 5.26 18.61
CA ALA A 95 -3.13 4.75 18.23
C ALA A 95 -3.98 5.62 17.29
N LEU A 96 -3.39 6.47 16.45
CA LEU A 96 -4.17 7.41 15.61
C LEU A 96 -3.94 7.19 14.12
N SER A 97 -4.22 5.97 13.63
CA SER A 97 -3.85 5.47 12.28
C SER A 97 -4.37 6.27 11.07
N ARG A 98 -5.34 7.18 11.22
CA ARG A 98 -5.85 8.03 10.12
C ARG A 98 -5.47 9.51 10.26
N LEU A 99 -5.45 10.01 11.49
CA LEU A 99 -5.06 11.39 11.79
C LEU A 99 -3.53 11.58 11.77
N SER A 100 -2.76 10.56 12.17
CA SER A 100 -1.30 10.60 12.10
C SER A 100 -0.81 10.68 10.67
N LYS A 101 -1.46 9.98 9.72
CA LYS A 101 -1.05 9.92 8.31
C LYS A 101 -1.33 11.21 7.54
N ARG A 102 -2.52 11.80 7.72
CA ARG A 102 -2.83 13.11 7.12
C ARG A 102 -1.94 14.20 7.72
N ALA A 103 -1.81 14.24 9.05
CA ALA A 103 -0.90 15.17 9.72
C ALA A 103 0.56 14.92 9.31
N PHE A 104 0.94 13.67 9.05
CA PHE A 104 2.27 13.30 8.54
C PHE A 104 2.49 13.80 7.11
N VAL A 105 1.56 13.54 6.20
CA VAL A 105 1.61 14.07 4.82
C VAL A 105 1.61 15.60 4.83
N GLU A 106 0.80 16.24 5.66
CA GLU A 106 0.79 17.69 5.84
C GLU A 106 2.10 18.21 6.45
N ASP A 107 2.70 17.50 7.41
CA ASP A 107 4.00 17.85 8.01
C ASP A 107 5.14 17.68 7.00
N VAL A 108 5.20 16.57 6.27
CA VAL A 108 6.15 16.33 5.18
C VAL A 108 6.02 17.43 4.12
N ASN A 109 4.81 17.72 3.66
CA ASN A 109 4.55 18.79 2.69
C ASN A 109 4.91 20.17 3.24
N SER A 110 4.66 20.45 4.52
CA SER A 110 5.05 21.70 5.20
C SER A 110 6.57 21.85 5.32
N ILE A 111 7.29 20.78 5.66
CA ILE A 111 8.76 20.74 5.69
C ILE A 111 9.32 21.05 4.30
N LEU A 112 8.77 20.44 3.26
CA LEU A 112 9.21 20.64 1.87
C LEU A 112 8.87 22.04 1.36
N ALA A 113 7.67 22.57 1.67
CA ALA A 113 7.26 23.92 1.29
C ALA A 113 8.16 25.00 1.90
N LYS A 114 8.44 24.91 3.22
CA LYS A 114 9.36 25.83 3.90
C LYS A 114 10.79 25.77 3.33
N ARG A 115 11.23 24.62 2.84
CA ARG A 115 12.57 24.45 2.24
C ARG A 115 12.64 25.02 0.82
N ALA A 116 11.59 24.85 0.03
CA ALA A 116 11.47 25.47 -1.28
C ALA A 116 11.53 27.01 -1.20
N GLU A 117 10.97 27.61 -0.13
CA GLU A 117 11.07 29.06 0.14
C GLU A 117 12.48 29.53 0.52
N LEU A 118 13.36 28.64 0.99
CA LEU A 118 14.71 28.98 1.46
C LEU A 118 15.78 28.97 0.34
N GLU A 119 15.42 28.74 -0.93
CA GLU A 119 16.34 28.58 -2.07
C GLU A 119 17.51 27.59 -1.80
N GLU A 120 17.34 26.66 -0.85
CA GLU A 120 18.38 25.71 -0.51
C GLU A 120 18.42 24.63 -1.61
N VAL A 121 19.31 24.82 -2.61
CA VAL A 121 19.53 23.86 -3.70
C VAL A 121 20.11 22.57 -3.12
N THR A 122 19.25 21.66 -2.66
CA THR A 122 19.61 20.35 -2.09
C THR A 122 19.92 19.32 -3.18
N THR A 123 20.78 19.64 -4.14
CA THR A 123 21.22 18.65 -5.14
C THR A 123 22.21 17.62 -4.59
N LYS A 124 22.70 17.77 -3.35
CA LYS A 124 23.63 16.81 -2.71
C LYS A 124 23.53 16.81 -1.18
N ARG A 125 22.36 16.54 -0.58
CA ARG A 125 22.40 16.05 0.81
C ARG A 125 23.01 14.64 0.76
N GLY A 126 24.13 14.46 1.47
CA GLY A 126 24.83 13.18 1.53
C GLY A 126 23.88 12.07 1.99
N LYS A 127 24.10 10.85 1.51
CA LYS A 127 23.36 9.66 1.94
C LYS A 127 23.25 9.65 3.46
N ARG A 128 22.07 9.31 3.99
CA ARG A 128 21.92 9.10 5.43
C ARG A 128 22.96 8.08 5.87
N ASP A 129 23.83 8.46 6.79
CA ASP A 129 24.82 7.55 7.34
C ASP A 129 24.09 6.53 8.23
N LEU A 130 24.00 5.30 7.73
CA LEU A 130 23.43 4.16 8.46
C LEU A 130 24.51 3.40 9.25
N THR A 131 25.77 3.85 9.23
CA THR A 131 26.83 3.17 9.98
C THR A 131 26.53 3.18 11.49
N GLY A 132 26.51 1.98 12.08
CA GLY A 132 26.28 1.79 13.52
C GLY A 132 24.83 1.79 14.01
N ARG A 133 23.82 1.88 13.13
CA ARG A 133 22.40 2.00 13.55
C ARG A 133 21.60 0.70 13.67
N SER A 134 22.03 -0.40 13.05
CA SER A 134 21.42 -1.71 13.32
C SER A 134 22.45 -2.81 13.15
N ASN A 135 22.80 -3.44 14.28
CA ASN A 135 23.63 -4.63 14.36
C ASN A 135 22.79 -5.73 15.02
N GLY A 136 21.69 -6.14 14.37
CA GLY A 136 20.74 -7.11 14.90
C GLY A 136 19.73 -6.56 15.92
N THR A 137 19.45 -5.25 15.91
CA THR A 137 18.49 -4.59 16.83
C THR A 137 17.58 -3.61 16.09
N ILE A 138 16.37 -3.42 16.63
CA ILE A 138 15.40 -2.44 16.11
C ILE A 138 15.98 -1.02 16.25
N ASP A 139 15.87 -0.19 15.22
CA ASP A 139 16.33 1.21 15.22
C ASP A 139 15.58 2.00 16.31
N SER A 140 16.33 2.58 17.24
CA SER A 140 15.73 3.24 18.41
C SER A 140 15.00 4.54 18.06
N TRP A 141 15.30 5.15 16.91
CA TRP A 141 14.71 6.42 16.46
C TRP A 141 13.36 6.23 15.76
N TYR A 142 13.18 5.13 15.03
CA TYR A 142 11.91 4.84 14.33
C TYR A 142 11.10 3.70 14.96
N GLY A 143 11.71 2.81 15.74
CA GLY A 143 11.04 1.59 16.18
C GLY A 143 10.65 0.75 14.96
N CYS A 144 9.40 0.33 14.89
CA CYS A 144 8.81 -0.40 13.77
C CYS A 144 7.89 0.47 12.89
N ASP A 145 8.20 1.77 12.80
CA ASP A 145 7.52 2.69 11.87
C ASP A 145 8.27 2.75 10.52
N LEU A 146 8.32 1.61 9.83
CA LEU A 146 9.10 1.43 8.60
C LEU A 146 8.62 2.32 7.45
N TYR A 147 7.31 2.57 7.39
CA TYR A 147 6.74 3.43 6.36
C TYR A 147 7.14 4.89 6.58
N ASP A 148 6.99 5.43 7.79
CA ASP A 148 7.41 6.80 8.09
C ASP A 148 8.94 6.93 7.91
N GLU A 149 9.73 5.94 8.32
CA GLU A 149 11.18 5.92 8.07
C GLU A 149 11.50 6.02 6.57
N LEU A 150 10.82 5.24 5.73
CA LEU A 150 10.97 5.28 4.28
C LEU A 150 10.67 6.67 3.73
N ILE A 151 9.52 7.24 4.07
CA ILE A 151 9.13 8.55 3.56
C ILE A 151 10.12 9.63 4.05
N TYR A 152 10.56 9.58 5.31
CA TYR A 152 11.59 10.48 5.81
C TYR A 152 12.91 10.36 5.07
N TYR A 153 13.31 9.13 4.72
CA TYR A 153 14.50 8.92 3.91
C TYR A 153 14.35 9.61 2.56
N VAL A 154 13.25 9.34 1.86
CA VAL A 154 12.96 9.85 0.51
C VAL A 154 13.03 11.37 0.47
N VAL A 155 12.27 12.05 1.34
CA VAL A 155 12.13 13.52 1.30
C VAL A 155 13.36 14.27 1.82
N ASN A 156 14.30 13.59 2.46
CA ASN A 156 15.56 14.20 2.92
C ASN A 156 16.76 13.89 2.03
N TYR A 157 16.78 12.73 1.37
CA TYR A 157 18.00 12.20 0.74
C TYR A 157 17.86 11.83 -0.74
N THR A 158 16.64 11.64 -1.24
CA THR A 158 16.44 11.05 -2.58
C THR A 158 15.86 12.04 -3.57
N TYR A 159 16.60 12.28 -4.66
CA TYR A 159 16.10 13.06 -5.80
C TYR A 159 15.09 12.22 -6.63
N PRO A 160 13.98 12.81 -7.12
CA PRO A 160 13.61 14.23 -7.10
C PRO A 160 12.83 14.69 -5.85
N TRP A 161 12.38 13.78 -5.01
CA TRP A 161 11.47 14.08 -3.89
C TRP A 161 12.09 14.99 -2.82
N ASN A 162 13.41 14.91 -2.60
CA ASN A 162 14.14 15.80 -1.69
C ASN A 162 14.24 17.27 -2.16
N ALA A 163 13.87 17.53 -3.42
CA ALA A 163 13.82 18.84 -4.05
C ALA A 163 12.40 19.22 -4.52
N SER A 164 11.38 18.43 -4.17
CA SER A 164 9.99 18.61 -4.59
C SER A 164 9.02 18.16 -3.48
N THR A 165 7.99 17.36 -3.80
CA THR A 165 7.05 16.72 -2.87
C THR A 165 7.01 15.22 -3.12
N PHE A 166 6.49 14.45 -2.16
CA PHE A 166 6.21 13.03 -2.31
C PHE A 166 4.70 12.78 -2.24
N ASP A 167 4.10 12.34 -3.35
CA ASP A 167 2.71 11.91 -3.37
C ASP A 167 2.58 10.46 -2.89
N VAL A 168 2.09 10.30 -1.65
CA VAL A 168 1.88 8.97 -1.06
C VAL A 168 0.87 8.12 -1.84
N TYR A 169 -0.04 8.76 -2.58
CA TYR A 169 -1.06 8.08 -3.37
C TYR A 169 -0.56 7.64 -4.74
N ASN A 170 0.58 8.16 -5.21
CA ASN A 170 1.13 7.84 -6.53
C ASN A 170 2.62 8.17 -6.60
N ILE A 171 3.46 7.18 -6.30
CA ILE A 171 4.93 7.35 -6.22
C ILE A 171 5.56 8.04 -7.45
N PRO A 172 5.12 7.76 -8.71
CA PRO A 172 5.61 8.46 -9.89
C PRO A 172 5.40 9.97 -9.92
N ASP A 173 4.46 10.52 -9.14
CA ASP A 173 4.19 11.96 -9.13
C ASP A 173 5.12 12.68 -8.14
N ALA A 174 6.10 13.39 -8.70
CA ALA A 174 6.98 14.31 -7.98
C ALA A 174 6.75 15.77 -8.43
N LEU A 175 5.52 16.11 -8.83
CA LEU A 175 5.16 17.46 -9.26
C LEU A 175 5.12 18.41 -8.07
N TYR A 176 5.80 19.54 -8.17
CA TYR A 176 5.76 20.58 -7.15
C TYR A 176 5.62 21.99 -7.76
N PRO A 177 4.55 22.73 -7.42
CA PRO A 177 3.32 22.24 -6.80
C PRO A 177 2.64 21.13 -7.62
N ALA A 178 1.89 20.27 -6.94
CA ALA A 178 1.10 19.21 -7.56
C ALA A 178 0.03 19.76 -8.51
N ALA A 179 -0.51 18.91 -9.38
CA ALA A 179 -1.65 19.27 -10.22
C ALA A 179 -2.86 19.63 -9.35
N PRO A 180 -3.57 20.74 -9.62
CA PRO A 180 -4.71 21.15 -8.83
C PRO A 180 -5.85 20.13 -8.95
N GLN A 181 -6.23 19.52 -7.83
CA GLN A 181 -7.34 18.57 -7.70
C GLN A 181 -8.48 19.16 -6.86
N ASP A 182 -8.78 20.45 -7.04
CA ASP A 182 -9.83 21.13 -6.30
C ASP A 182 -11.10 21.33 -7.15
N PRO A 183 -12.14 20.50 -6.97
CA PRO A 183 -13.40 20.68 -7.67
C PRO A 183 -14.32 21.68 -6.97
N SER A 184 -13.91 22.32 -5.86
CA SER A 184 -14.76 23.21 -5.07
C SER A 184 -15.33 24.36 -5.90
N VAL A 185 -14.54 24.94 -6.81
CA VAL A 185 -14.99 26.00 -7.73
C VAL A 185 -16.19 25.55 -8.56
N PHE A 186 -16.15 24.32 -9.07
CA PHE A 186 -17.24 23.77 -9.88
C PHE A 186 -18.43 23.33 -9.01
N LEU A 187 -18.18 22.64 -7.90
CA LEU A 187 -19.21 22.08 -7.02
C LEU A 187 -19.91 23.13 -6.16
N ASN A 188 -19.28 24.29 -5.94
CA ASN A 188 -19.87 25.43 -5.23
C ASN A 188 -20.50 26.48 -6.15
N ASP A 189 -20.42 26.34 -7.48
CA ASP A 189 -21.15 27.21 -8.42
C ASP A 189 -22.67 27.00 -8.27
N ASN A 190 -23.42 28.09 -8.13
CA ASN A 190 -24.87 28.05 -7.91
C ASN A 190 -25.64 27.36 -9.05
N ARG A 191 -25.14 27.41 -10.29
CA ARG A 191 -25.77 26.71 -11.42
C ARG A 191 -25.55 25.21 -11.30
N THR A 192 -24.33 24.78 -10.93
CA THR A 192 -24.04 23.37 -10.65
C THR A 192 -24.94 22.85 -9.54
N ARG A 193 -25.00 23.55 -8.40
CA ARG A 193 -25.85 23.16 -7.26
C ARG A 193 -27.32 23.06 -7.64
N ALA A 194 -27.85 24.06 -8.36
CA ALA A 194 -29.23 24.03 -8.83
C ALA A 194 -29.49 22.84 -9.76
N ALA A 195 -28.57 22.52 -10.68
CA ALA A 195 -28.71 21.43 -11.63
C ALA A 195 -28.72 20.04 -10.98
N ILE A 196 -27.98 19.84 -9.88
CA ILE A 196 -27.96 18.56 -9.13
C ILE A 196 -28.86 18.57 -7.89
N HIS A 197 -29.67 19.63 -7.72
CA HIS A 197 -30.51 19.86 -6.54
C HIS A 197 -29.75 19.81 -5.19
N ALA A 198 -28.47 20.23 -5.18
CA ALA A 198 -27.67 20.30 -3.98
C ALA A 198 -28.04 21.54 -3.13
N PRO A 199 -28.04 21.42 -1.80
CA PRO A 199 -28.33 22.55 -0.93
C PRO A 199 -27.22 23.62 -0.99
N THR A 200 -27.61 24.89 -0.81
CA THR A 200 -26.68 26.02 -0.71
C THR A 200 -26.37 26.41 0.73
N SER A 201 -26.84 25.64 1.71
CA SER A 201 -26.70 25.95 3.14
C SER A 201 -25.27 25.79 3.67
N LYS A 202 -24.40 25.09 2.94
CA LYS A 202 -22.98 24.91 3.23
C LYS A 202 -22.19 24.78 1.94
N ASP A 203 -20.92 25.14 2.00
CA ASP A 203 -19.99 24.84 0.91
C ASP A 203 -19.62 23.38 0.89
N TRP A 204 -19.51 22.84 -0.33
CA TRP A 204 -18.94 21.54 -0.57
C TRP A 204 -17.47 21.57 -0.15
N ALA A 205 -17.05 20.51 0.51
CA ALA A 205 -15.66 20.25 0.87
C ALA A 205 -15.32 18.81 0.49
N LEU A 206 -14.12 18.59 -0.06
CA LEU A 206 -13.63 17.27 -0.44
C LEU A 206 -13.53 16.34 0.78
N ASN A 207 -13.07 16.89 1.89
CA ASN A 207 -12.90 16.21 3.16
C ASN A 207 -13.46 17.08 4.28
N PHE A 208 -14.09 16.46 5.26
CA PHE A 208 -14.50 17.11 6.49
C PHE A 208 -14.33 16.12 7.64
N ASP A 209 -14.11 16.65 8.83
CA ASP A 209 -13.91 15.82 10.00
C ASP A 209 -15.24 15.18 10.43
N TYR A 210 -15.24 13.85 10.54
CA TYR A 210 -16.31 13.01 11.12
C TYR A 210 -17.67 13.03 10.41
N PRO A 211 -17.92 12.07 9.51
CA PRO A 211 -19.29 11.68 9.22
C PRO A 211 -19.87 10.88 10.42
N PHE A 212 -21.15 11.10 10.73
CA PHE A 212 -21.96 10.29 11.69
C PHE A 212 -21.76 10.51 13.21
N GLY A 213 -21.21 11.64 13.67
CA GLY A 213 -21.34 12.08 15.07
C GLY A 213 -20.26 11.57 16.04
N ASN A 214 -19.12 11.08 15.54
CA ASN A 214 -17.95 10.78 16.36
C ASN A 214 -17.11 12.06 16.65
N SER A 215 -16.31 12.06 17.72
CA SER A 215 -15.44 13.18 18.11
C SER A 215 -13.96 12.84 17.93
N TYR A 216 -13.12 13.84 17.63
CA TYR A 216 -11.68 13.68 17.39
C TYR A 216 -10.90 13.02 18.53
N ALA A 217 -11.41 13.11 19.75
CA ALA A 217 -10.81 12.48 20.92
C ALA A 217 -11.18 11.00 21.09
N GLY A 218 -12.20 10.50 20.36
CA GLY A 218 -12.61 9.10 20.36
C GLY A 218 -12.12 8.40 19.10
N SER A 219 -11.17 7.48 19.23
CA SER A 219 -10.84 6.56 18.15
C SER A 219 -12.10 5.84 17.69
N ASP A 220 -12.19 5.50 16.39
CA ASP A 220 -13.18 4.52 15.93
C ASP A 220 -13.03 3.26 16.80
N PRO A 221 -14.05 2.87 17.58
CA PRO A 221 -13.94 1.73 18.49
C PRO A 221 -14.07 0.39 17.75
N SER A 222 -14.35 0.42 16.45
CA SER A 222 -14.47 -0.77 15.63
C SER A 222 -13.11 -1.47 15.51
N VAL A 223 -13.13 -2.80 15.60
CA VAL A 223 -11.96 -3.61 15.23
C VAL A 223 -11.70 -3.53 13.73
N GLU A 224 -10.51 -3.93 13.32
CA GLU A 224 -10.10 -4.01 11.93
C GLU A 224 -11.01 -4.92 11.11
N SER A 225 -11.28 -4.58 9.85
CA SER A 225 -12.22 -5.35 9.03
C SER A 225 -11.79 -6.80 8.77
N MET A 226 -10.49 -7.09 8.84
CA MET A 226 -9.93 -8.43 8.73
C MET A 226 -10.55 -9.40 9.75
N ALA A 227 -10.96 -8.90 10.93
CA ALA A 227 -11.56 -9.70 11.99
C ALA A 227 -12.81 -10.47 11.54
N PHE A 228 -13.52 -10.03 10.49
CA PHE A 228 -14.73 -10.68 9.99
C PHE A 228 -14.66 -11.15 8.53
N LEU A 229 -13.52 -11.02 7.84
CA LEU A 229 -13.45 -11.38 6.40
C LEU A 229 -13.77 -12.85 6.12
N SER A 230 -13.39 -13.79 7.01
CA SER A 230 -13.72 -15.21 6.84
C SER A 230 -15.22 -15.49 7.00
N GLU A 231 -15.89 -14.78 7.91
CA GLU A 231 -17.35 -14.85 8.07
C GLU A 231 -18.04 -14.23 6.85
N LEU A 232 -17.58 -13.05 6.41
CA LEU A 232 -18.04 -12.40 5.19
C LEU A 232 -17.90 -13.34 3.99
N ALA A 233 -16.75 -13.98 3.81
CA ALA A 233 -16.49 -14.92 2.73
C ALA A 233 -17.47 -16.11 2.75
N THR A 234 -17.68 -16.68 3.94
CA THR A 234 -18.59 -17.81 4.16
C THR A 234 -20.02 -17.43 3.81
N ASN A 235 -20.48 -16.27 4.27
CA ASN A 235 -21.83 -15.79 4.00
C ASN A 235 -22.02 -15.40 2.53
N ALA A 236 -21.08 -14.64 1.95
CA ALA A 236 -21.07 -14.26 0.55
C ALA A 236 -21.14 -15.49 -0.37
N SER A 237 -20.36 -16.53 -0.08
CA SER A 237 -20.36 -17.78 -0.85
C SER A 237 -21.72 -18.49 -0.83
N LYS A 238 -22.40 -18.54 0.33
CA LYS A 238 -23.76 -19.13 0.45
C LYS A 238 -24.79 -18.41 -0.41
N HIS A 239 -24.57 -17.12 -0.67
CA HIS A 239 -25.44 -16.27 -1.48
C HIS A 239 -24.93 -16.04 -2.91
N ASN A 240 -23.88 -16.77 -3.33
CA ASN A 240 -23.23 -16.60 -4.64
C ASN A 240 -22.80 -15.15 -4.92
N ILE A 241 -22.33 -14.46 -3.88
CA ILE A 241 -21.77 -13.11 -3.94
C ILE A 241 -20.25 -13.23 -4.06
N GLY A 242 -19.67 -12.61 -5.08
CA GLY A 242 -18.22 -12.55 -5.25
C GLY A 242 -17.57 -11.43 -4.43
N VAL A 243 -16.30 -11.58 -4.08
CA VAL A 243 -15.49 -10.52 -3.48
C VAL A 243 -14.34 -10.20 -4.44
N VAL A 244 -14.18 -8.92 -4.76
CA VAL A 244 -13.10 -8.41 -5.61
C VAL A 244 -12.29 -7.44 -4.79
N ILE A 245 -11.01 -7.74 -4.58
CA ILE A 245 -10.04 -6.82 -3.98
C ILE A 245 -9.10 -6.39 -5.09
N TYR A 246 -8.87 -5.09 -5.24
CA TYR A 246 -7.92 -4.58 -6.21
C TYR A 246 -7.04 -3.50 -5.61
N SER A 247 -5.80 -3.43 -6.08
CA SER A 247 -4.81 -2.49 -5.57
C SER A 247 -4.04 -1.85 -6.72
N GLY A 248 -3.70 -0.58 -6.56
CA GLY A 248 -2.74 0.10 -7.42
C GLY A 248 -1.33 -0.30 -7.05
N ASN A 249 -0.51 -0.66 -8.05
CA ASN A 249 0.89 -1.03 -7.84
C ASN A 249 1.77 0.13 -7.37
N ASP A 250 1.39 1.36 -7.67
CA ASP A 250 2.18 2.57 -7.41
C ASP A 250 1.70 3.34 -6.15
N ASP A 251 0.82 2.73 -5.37
CA ASP A 251 0.36 3.25 -4.08
C ASP A 251 1.37 2.92 -2.97
N SER A 252 1.89 3.94 -2.30
CA SER A 252 2.76 3.75 -1.14
C SER A 252 2.01 3.73 0.18
N LEU A 253 0.83 4.36 0.25
CA LEU A 253 0.08 4.55 1.49
C LEU A 253 -0.62 3.27 1.93
N VAL A 254 -1.23 2.57 0.96
CA VAL A 254 -1.91 1.29 1.15
C VAL A 254 -1.40 0.30 0.09
N PRO A 255 -0.12 -0.12 0.18
CA PRO A 255 0.47 -0.95 -0.86
C PRO A 255 -0.24 -2.30 -0.97
N HIS A 256 -0.19 -2.87 -2.17
CA HIS A 256 -0.89 -4.11 -2.52
C HIS A 256 -0.56 -5.29 -1.59
N ARG A 257 0.66 -5.34 -1.03
CA ARG A 257 1.09 -6.37 -0.09
C ARG A 257 0.19 -6.49 1.14
N GLY A 258 -0.36 -5.37 1.62
CA GLY A 258 -1.34 -5.37 2.72
C GLY A 258 -2.62 -6.15 2.38
N SER A 259 -3.09 -6.01 1.14
CA SER A 259 -4.25 -6.76 0.63
C SER A 259 -3.94 -8.24 0.49
N GLU A 260 -2.74 -8.60 0.04
CA GLU A 260 -2.28 -10.00 -0.06
C GLU A 260 -2.23 -10.68 1.30
N ILE A 261 -1.68 -9.99 2.32
CA ILE A 261 -1.68 -10.47 3.71
C ILE A 261 -3.12 -10.71 4.19
N ALA A 262 -4.04 -9.77 3.95
CA ALA A 262 -5.44 -9.91 4.33
C ALA A 262 -6.13 -11.09 3.64
N ILE A 263 -5.87 -11.28 2.34
CA ILE A 263 -6.41 -12.39 1.56
C ILE A 263 -5.88 -13.73 2.07
N GLN A 264 -4.57 -13.87 2.27
CA GLN A 264 -3.98 -15.11 2.76
C GLN A 264 -4.36 -15.40 4.21
N ASN A 265 -4.68 -14.39 5.01
CA ASN A 265 -5.21 -14.59 6.36
C ASN A 265 -6.71 -14.98 6.38
N THR A 266 -7.43 -14.83 5.27
CA THR A 266 -8.86 -15.09 5.16
C THR A 266 -9.15 -16.52 4.73
N THR A 267 -10.13 -17.17 5.37
CA THR A 267 -10.65 -18.48 4.93
C THR A 267 -11.87 -18.30 4.06
N PHE A 268 -11.80 -18.77 2.80
CA PHE A 268 -12.91 -18.70 1.86
C PHE A 268 -13.05 -20.02 1.08
N GLY A 269 -14.26 -20.56 1.05
CA GLY A 269 -14.55 -21.87 0.46
C GLY A 269 -13.80 -23.04 1.11
N GLY A 270 -13.60 -22.98 2.43
CA GLY A 270 -13.01 -24.05 3.25
C GLY A 270 -11.48 -24.15 3.22
N ILE A 271 -10.80 -23.26 2.48
CA ILE A 271 -9.34 -23.20 2.39
C ILE A 271 -8.92 -21.78 2.75
N GLN A 272 -7.87 -21.66 3.56
CA GLN A 272 -7.28 -20.38 3.92
C GLN A 272 -6.40 -19.87 2.77
N GLY A 273 -6.63 -18.63 2.34
CA GLY A 273 -5.87 -17.99 1.28
C GLY A 273 -6.03 -18.63 -0.10
N PHE A 274 -5.38 -18.05 -1.12
CA PHE A 274 -5.36 -18.64 -2.46
C PHE A 274 -4.50 -19.91 -2.50
N THR A 275 -4.90 -20.92 -3.27
CA THR A 275 -4.13 -22.18 -3.36
C THR A 275 -2.95 -22.12 -4.31
N ARG A 276 -2.93 -21.10 -5.18
CA ARG A 276 -1.82 -20.83 -6.10
C ARG A 276 -1.45 -19.36 -5.99
N LYS A 277 -0.16 -19.07 -6.15
CA LYS A 277 0.35 -17.70 -6.09
C LYS A 277 -0.14 -16.89 -7.29
N PRO A 278 -0.81 -15.74 -7.08
CA PRO A 278 -1.24 -14.86 -8.17
C PRO A 278 -0.10 -14.52 -9.12
N SER A 279 -0.31 -14.82 -10.40
CA SER A 279 0.72 -14.62 -11.44
C SER A 279 0.15 -14.59 -12.86
N THR A 280 -1.17 -14.59 -13.01
CA THR A 280 -1.82 -14.56 -14.32
C THR A 280 -1.88 -13.14 -14.85
N PRO A 281 -1.32 -12.87 -16.05
CA PRO A 281 -1.43 -11.55 -16.66
C PRO A 281 -2.86 -11.27 -17.11
N TRP A 282 -3.28 -10.03 -17.00
CA TRP A 282 -4.47 -9.52 -17.67
C TRP A 282 -4.18 -8.23 -18.44
N TYR A 283 -5.07 -7.88 -19.34
CA TYR A 283 -4.86 -6.82 -20.33
C TYR A 283 -6.07 -5.89 -20.37
N ASP A 284 -5.82 -4.62 -20.67
CA ASP A 284 -6.88 -3.64 -20.90
C ASP A 284 -7.53 -3.80 -22.28
N LEU A 285 -8.45 -2.89 -22.62
CA LEU A 285 -9.18 -2.92 -23.89
C LEU A 285 -8.31 -2.79 -25.13
N ASP A 286 -7.13 -2.20 -24.99
CA ASP A 286 -6.19 -2.00 -26.08
C ASP A 286 -5.19 -3.17 -26.19
N GLY A 287 -5.31 -4.18 -25.32
CA GLY A 287 -4.38 -5.30 -25.23
C GLY A 287 -3.08 -4.95 -24.50
N THR A 288 -3.05 -3.83 -23.77
CA THR A 288 -1.89 -3.44 -22.96
C THR A 288 -1.89 -4.23 -21.65
N PHE A 289 -0.72 -4.72 -21.23
CA PHE A 289 -0.58 -5.42 -19.96
C PHE A 289 -1.03 -4.52 -18.79
N ALA A 290 -2.10 -4.93 -18.11
CA ALA A 290 -2.76 -4.16 -17.06
C ALA A 290 -2.35 -4.61 -15.65
N GLY A 291 -1.75 -5.79 -15.51
CA GLY A 291 -1.19 -6.29 -14.26
C GLY A 291 -1.47 -7.76 -14.02
N ILE A 292 -1.65 -8.13 -12.74
CA ILE A 292 -1.88 -9.52 -12.31
C ILE A 292 -3.34 -9.67 -11.88
N ILE A 293 -3.96 -10.78 -12.22
CA ILE A 293 -5.28 -11.15 -11.72
C ILE A 293 -5.30 -12.59 -11.22
N HIS A 294 -6.05 -12.86 -10.18
CA HIS A 294 -6.26 -14.21 -9.66
C HIS A 294 -7.70 -14.35 -9.22
N GLN A 295 -8.33 -15.47 -9.54
CA GLN A 295 -9.69 -15.77 -9.11
C GLN A 295 -9.74 -17.18 -8.55
N GLU A 296 -10.41 -17.33 -7.41
CA GLU A 296 -10.55 -18.63 -6.78
C GLU A 296 -11.69 -18.61 -5.78
N ARG A 297 -12.58 -19.61 -5.82
CA ARG A 297 -13.67 -19.77 -4.84
C ARG A 297 -14.47 -18.48 -4.58
N ASN A 298 -14.87 -17.80 -5.66
CA ASN A 298 -15.62 -16.52 -5.67
C ASN A 298 -14.87 -15.30 -5.13
N TRP A 299 -13.56 -15.41 -4.90
CA TRP A 299 -12.68 -14.28 -4.59
C TRP A 299 -11.84 -13.92 -5.81
N THR A 300 -11.63 -12.64 -6.02
CA THR A 300 -10.79 -12.09 -7.10
C THR A 300 -9.81 -11.09 -6.49
N TYR A 301 -8.54 -11.22 -6.84
CA TYR A 301 -7.51 -10.22 -6.58
C TYR A 301 -7.02 -9.66 -7.90
N ALA A 302 -6.89 -8.33 -8.01
CA ALA A 302 -6.31 -7.66 -9.15
C ALA A 302 -5.26 -6.62 -8.71
N LEU A 303 -4.02 -6.81 -9.12
CA LEU A 303 -2.97 -5.80 -9.03
C LEU A 303 -2.94 -5.02 -10.35
N VAL A 304 -3.10 -3.71 -10.27
CA VAL A 304 -3.16 -2.83 -11.44
C VAL A 304 -1.83 -2.09 -11.61
N LYS A 305 -1.11 -2.46 -12.67
CA LYS A 305 0.20 -1.87 -13.00
C LYS A 305 0.05 -0.39 -13.31
N GLY A 306 0.94 0.45 -12.77
CA GLY A 306 1.00 1.87 -13.13
C GLY A 306 -0.08 2.72 -12.47
N ALA A 307 -0.84 2.16 -11.52
CA ALA A 307 -1.92 2.85 -10.83
C ALA A 307 -1.54 3.12 -9.38
N GLY A 308 -1.76 4.34 -8.90
CA GLY A 308 -1.71 4.67 -7.48
C GLY A 308 -2.99 4.28 -6.73
N HIS A 309 -3.20 4.88 -5.56
CA HIS A 309 -4.29 4.60 -4.62
C HIS A 309 -5.69 4.68 -5.28
N GLN A 310 -5.91 5.74 -6.05
CA GLN A 310 -7.14 5.93 -6.83
C GLN A 310 -6.98 5.30 -8.21
N VAL A 311 -7.08 3.96 -8.29
CA VAL A 311 -6.85 3.21 -9.53
C VAL A 311 -7.52 3.81 -10.79
N PRO A 312 -8.80 4.24 -10.76
CA PRO A 312 -9.44 4.83 -11.93
C PRO A 312 -8.89 6.20 -12.36
N LEU A 313 -8.29 6.96 -11.44
CA LEU A 313 -7.65 8.24 -11.75
C LEU A 313 -6.37 8.01 -12.57
N TYR A 314 -5.56 7.04 -12.14
CA TYR A 314 -4.22 6.82 -12.71
C TYR A 314 -4.20 5.88 -13.91
N GLN A 315 -5.07 4.86 -13.93
CA GLN A 315 -5.17 3.88 -15.02
C GLN A 315 -6.63 3.70 -15.47
N PRO A 316 -7.27 4.71 -16.08
CA PRO A 316 -8.70 4.68 -16.40
C PRO A 316 -9.11 3.55 -17.35
N LYS A 317 -8.26 3.18 -18.32
CA LYS A 317 -8.55 2.08 -19.27
C LYS A 317 -8.51 0.72 -18.59
N ALA A 318 -7.48 0.48 -17.78
CA ALA A 318 -7.37 -0.75 -16.98
C ALA A 318 -8.51 -0.81 -15.96
N ALA A 319 -8.80 0.28 -15.25
CA ALA A 319 -9.89 0.36 -14.28
C ALA A 319 -11.27 0.10 -14.92
N TYR A 320 -11.53 0.66 -16.10
CA TYR A 320 -12.76 0.40 -16.83
C TYR A 320 -12.86 -1.07 -17.29
N THR A 321 -11.75 -1.65 -17.73
CA THR A 321 -11.69 -3.09 -18.06
C THR A 321 -11.96 -3.94 -16.82
N LEU A 322 -11.34 -3.63 -15.68
CA LEU A 322 -11.56 -4.30 -14.40
C LEU A 322 -13.04 -4.25 -14.00
N LEU A 323 -13.63 -3.05 -14.05
CA LEU A 323 -15.04 -2.82 -13.75
C LEU A 323 -15.95 -3.64 -14.67
N ARG A 324 -15.76 -3.55 -15.98
CA ARG A 324 -16.65 -4.18 -16.96
C ARG A 324 -16.52 -5.71 -16.96
N GLU A 325 -15.29 -6.22 -16.96
CA GLU A 325 -15.01 -7.63 -17.21
C GLU A 325 -15.07 -8.48 -15.93
N PHE A 326 -14.55 -7.96 -14.81
CA PHE A 326 -14.32 -8.74 -13.60
C PHE A 326 -15.23 -8.35 -12.44
N ILE A 327 -15.62 -7.07 -12.31
CA ILE A 327 -16.56 -6.65 -11.27
C ILE A 327 -18.01 -6.87 -11.73
N LEU A 328 -18.41 -6.26 -12.84
CA LEU A 328 -19.77 -6.39 -13.39
C LEU A 328 -19.92 -7.64 -14.27
N GLY A 329 -18.84 -8.03 -14.95
CA GLY A 329 -18.82 -9.16 -15.88
C GLY A 329 -18.50 -10.50 -15.21
N SER A 330 -18.23 -11.49 -16.06
CA SER A 330 -17.92 -12.87 -15.65
C SER A 330 -16.65 -13.39 -16.33
N ASN A 331 -15.71 -12.50 -16.63
CA ASN A 331 -14.43 -12.86 -17.24
C ASN A 331 -13.67 -13.80 -16.29
N ARG A 332 -13.14 -14.90 -16.84
CA ARG A 332 -12.55 -16.00 -16.05
C ARG A 332 -11.02 -15.97 -16.03
N THR A 333 -10.36 -14.99 -16.64
CA THR A 333 -8.89 -14.86 -16.58
C THR A 333 -8.42 -14.81 -15.12
N GLY A 334 -7.43 -15.62 -14.78
CA GLY A 334 -6.93 -15.83 -13.41
C GLY A 334 -7.68 -16.90 -12.62
N LEU A 335 -8.73 -17.52 -13.16
CA LEU A 335 -9.52 -18.51 -12.41
C LEU A 335 -8.80 -19.84 -12.23
N VAL A 336 -8.60 -20.22 -10.96
CA VAL A 336 -8.17 -21.55 -10.52
C VAL A 336 -9.39 -22.36 -10.09
N THR A 337 -9.68 -23.46 -10.79
CA THR A 337 -10.78 -24.38 -10.44
C THR A 337 -10.31 -25.63 -9.71
N GLN A 338 -9.05 -26.02 -9.92
CA GLN A 338 -8.41 -27.17 -9.29
C GLN A 338 -6.97 -26.78 -8.95
N THR A 339 -6.50 -27.12 -7.75
CA THR A 339 -5.16 -26.74 -7.27
C THR A 339 -4.02 -27.24 -8.17
N SER A 340 -4.23 -28.39 -8.84
CA SER A 340 -3.27 -29.02 -9.76
C SER A 340 -3.25 -28.41 -11.16
N SER A 341 -4.20 -27.53 -11.50
CA SER A 341 -4.31 -26.93 -12.83
C SER A 341 -3.86 -25.47 -12.80
N PRO A 342 -3.15 -24.99 -13.85
CA PRO A 342 -2.88 -23.57 -13.99
C PRO A 342 -4.16 -22.74 -14.06
N ALA A 343 -4.08 -21.49 -13.61
CA ALA A 343 -5.15 -20.52 -13.80
C ALA A 343 -5.52 -20.32 -15.29
N VAL A 344 -6.80 -20.05 -15.57
CA VAL A 344 -7.27 -19.66 -16.91
C VAL A 344 -6.52 -18.42 -17.39
N GLY A 345 -5.96 -18.45 -18.60
CA GLY A 345 -5.11 -17.37 -19.12
C GLY A 345 -3.61 -17.59 -18.88
N GLY A 346 -3.24 -18.65 -18.14
CA GLY A 346 -1.85 -19.02 -17.87
C GLY A 346 -1.24 -18.30 -16.67
N GLU A 347 -0.12 -18.81 -16.19
CA GLU A 347 0.63 -18.26 -15.05
C GLU A 347 2.04 -17.90 -15.52
N SER A 348 2.59 -16.80 -15.02
CA SER A 348 3.94 -16.36 -15.35
C SER A 348 4.86 -16.42 -14.13
N VAL A 349 5.96 -17.16 -14.24
CA VAL A 349 6.98 -17.23 -13.19
C VAL A 349 7.56 -15.85 -12.89
N SER A 350 7.71 -14.97 -13.89
CA SER A 350 8.23 -13.62 -13.69
C SER A 350 7.26 -12.69 -12.95
N LEU A 351 5.96 -13.04 -12.88
CA LEU A 351 4.93 -12.28 -12.18
C LEU A 351 4.62 -12.87 -10.80
N ALA A 352 5.09 -14.09 -10.52
CA ALA A 352 4.86 -14.77 -9.24
C ALA A 352 5.60 -14.12 -8.06
N ALA A 353 6.43 -13.09 -8.27
CA ALA A 353 6.95 -12.27 -7.17
C ALA A 353 5.89 -11.28 -6.64
N GLU A 354 4.81 -11.02 -7.38
CA GLU A 354 3.76 -10.02 -7.10
C GLU A 354 4.25 -8.57 -6.96
N ILE A 355 5.56 -8.33 -7.01
CA ILE A 355 6.16 -7.00 -7.17
C ILE A 355 6.26 -6.68 -8.66
N LEU A 356 5.45 -5.74 -9.14
CA LEU A 356 5.62 -5.21 -10.50
C LEU A 356 6.56 -4.00 -10.44
N PRO A 357 7.67 -3.97 -11.20
CA PRO A 357 8.56 -2.83 -11.19
C PRO A 357 7.84 -1.54 -11.54
N GLY A 358 8.12 -0.51 -10.74
CA GLY A 358 7.62 0.84 -10.90
C GLY A 358 8.09 1.53 -12.18
N GLY A 359 7.41 2.62 -12.50
CA GLY A 359 7.64 3.41 -13.70
C GLY A 359 8.72 4.49 -13.56
N ALA A 360 8.69 5.40 -14.52
CA ALA A 360 9.49 6.61 -14.49
C ALA A 360 8.90 7.63 -13.50
N ILE A 361 9.71 8.56 -13.01
CA ILE A 361 9.26 9.60 -12.06
C ILE A 361 9.03 10.90 -12.83
N TYR A 362 7.87 11.52 -12.65
CA TYR A 362 7.46 12.71 -13.39
C TYR A 362 7.69 13.96 -12.54
N VAL A 363 8.40 14.94 -13.12
CA VAL A 363 8.82 16.16 -12.44
C VAL A 363 8.29 17.37 -13.20
N GLY A 364 7.89 18.41 -12.47
CA GLY A 364 7.32 19.63 -13.04
C GLY A 364 6.46 20.38 -12.04
N SER A 365 5.68 21.35 -12.53
CA SER A 365 4.78 22.18 -11.72
C SER A 365 3.39 22.16 -12.35
N GLY A 366 2.40 21.61 -11.64
CA GLY A 366 1.02 21.42 -12.12
C GLY A 366 0.84 20.45 -13.29
N THR A 367 1.93 20.14 -14.02
CA THR A 367 2.00 19.23 -15.16
C THR A 367 3.42 18.67 -15.26
N THR A 368 3.56 17.49 -15.86
CA THR A 368 4.88 16.91 -16.20
C THR A 368 5.63 17.82 -17.17
N GLN A 369 6.85 18.21 -16.80
CA GLN A 369 7.78 18.99 -17.62
C GLN A 369 9.02 18.18 -18.00
N SER A 370 9.42 17.25 -17.14
CA SER A 370 10.51 16.31 -17.39
C SER A 370 10.24 14.97 -16.71
N THR A 371 11.00 13.96 -17.12
CA THR A 371 10.93 12.62 -16.53
C THR A 371 12.31 12.25 -16.00
N TYR A 372 12.38 11.87 -14.73
CA TYR A 372 13.59 11.36 -14.10
C TYR A 372 13.71 9.86 -14.33
N TYR A 373 14.89 9.46 -14.79
CA TYR A 373 15.32 8.07 -14.93
C TYR A 373 16.62 7.88 -14.18
N ALA A 374 16.70 6.81 -13.38
CA ALA A 374 17.96 6.41 -12.80
C ALA A 374 18.92 5.91 -13.89
N PRO A 375 20.25 6.06 -13.71
CA PRO A 375 21.22 5.57 -14.69
C PRO A 375 21.05 4.08 -14.95
N THR A 376 21.10 3.65 -16.23
CA THR A 376 20.93 2.24 -16.61
C THR A 376 21.93 1.31 -15.92
N ALA A 377 23.15 1.77 -15.65
CA ALA A 377 24.15 1.01 -14.90
C ALA A 377 23.71 0.75 -13.44
N THR A 378 23.10 1.74 -12.79
CA THR A 378 22.53 1.63 -11.44
C THR A 378 21.40 0.60 -11.42
N VAL A 379 20.44 0.70 -12.35
CA VAL A 379 19.33 -0.25 -12.46
C VAL A 379 19.84 -1.67 -12.71
N LYS A 380 20.84 -1.84 -13.58
CA LYS A 380 21.45 -3.15 -13.85
C LYS A 380 22.13 -3.73 -12.61
N ALA A 381 22.87 -2.92 -11.86
CA ALA A 381 23.53 -3.35 -10.62
C ALA A 381 22.51 -3.78 -9.57
N TRP A 382 21.42 -3.01 -9.41
CA TRP A 382 20.32 -3.36 -8.52
C TRP A 382 19.64 -4.68 -8.91
N ASN A 383 19.31 -4.87 -10.18
CA ASN A 383 18.68 -6.12 -10.63
C ASN A 383 19.58 -7.34 -10.36
N ALA A 384 20.90 -7.17 -10.45
CA ALA A 384 21.85 -8.23 -10.07
C ALA A 384 21.89 -8.47 -8.56
N PHE A 385 21.76 -7.41 -7.75
CA PHE A 385 21.70 -7.52 -6.29
C PHE A 385 20.40 -8.19 -5.81
N ILE A 386 19.25 -7.70 -6.25
CA ILE A 386 17.93 -8.12 -5.74
C ILE A 386 17.57 -9.56 -6.11
N THR A 387 18.19 -10.11 -7.16
CA THR A 387 18.04 -11.54 -7.49
C THR A 387 18.75 -12.47 -6.49
N THR A 388 19.70 -11.93 -5.72
CA THR A 388 20.47 -12.68 -4.70
C THR A 388 20.08 -12.32 -3.27
N ALA A 389 19.61 -11.09 -3.06
CA ALA A 389 18.96 -10.70 -1.81
C ALA A 389 17.57 -11.36 -1.80
N ALA A 390 17.39 -12.46 -1.06
CA ALA A 390 16.13 -13.20 -1.03
C ALA A 390 14.90 -12.26 -0.97
N PRO A 391 13.79 -12.57 -1.65
CA PRO A 391 12.60 -11.71 -1.62
C PRO A 391 12.06 -11.50 -0.19
N SER A 392 11.28 -10.45 0.00
CA SER A 392 10.43 -10.29 1.19
C SER A 392 9.65 -11.59 1.51
N GLY A 393 9.68 -12.04 2.77
CA GLY A 393 8.95 -13.22 3.25
C GLY A 393 9.67 -14.59 3.17
N ASP A 394 10.91 -14.65 2.68
CA ASP A 394 11.74 -15.87 2.63
C ASP A 394 12.76 -15.96 3.78
N PHE A 395 12.31 -15.69 5.01
CA PHE A 395 13.09 -15.96 6.21
C PHE A 395 12.61 -17.25 6.89
N PRO A 396 13.52 -18.12 7.38
CA PRO A 396 13.12 -19.22 8.24
C PRO A 396 12.41 -18.65 9.47
N ALA A 397 11.26 -19.23 9.81
CA ALA A 397 10.37 -18.75 10.87
C ALA A 397 11.15 -18.30 12.12
N ALA A 398 10.96 -17.03 12.52
CA ALA A 398 11.56 -16.49 13.73
C ALA A 398 11.17 -17.38 14.93
N GLY A 399 12.19 -17.94 15.59
CA GLY A 399 11.99 -18.65 16.86
C GLY A 399 11.34 -17.71 17.86
N LYS A 400 10.29 -18.18 18.55
CA LYS A 400 9.62 -17.44 19.62
C LYS A 400 10.66 -16.80 20.55
N PRO A 401 10.59 -15.49 20.85
CA PRO A 401 11.41 -14.92 21.89
C PRO A 401 11.05 -15.61 23.22
N THR A 402 11.98 -16.40 23.74
CA THR A 402 11.85 -17.01 25.05
C THR A 402 11.92 -15.92 26.10
N ALA A 403 10.77 -15.55 26.67
CA ALA A 403 10.71 -14.76 27.88
C ALA A 403 11.47 -15.50 28.98
N THR A 404 12.62 -14.97 29.38
CA THR A 404 13.36 -15.47 30.53
C THR A 404 12.64 -14.96 31.79
N PRO A 405 12.20 -15.82 32.72
CA PRO A 405 11.59 -15.37 33.96
C PRO A 405 12.67 -14.71 34.82
N ASN A 406 12.45 -13.46 35.21
CA ASN A 406 13.26 -12.78 36.22
C ASN A 406 13.24 -13.57 37.53
N HIS A 407 14.35 -14.26 37.84
CA HIS A 407 14.62 -14.71 39.19
C HIS A 407 15.09 -13.53 40.03
N LYS A 408 14.23 -13.09 40.94
CA LYS A 408 14.60 -12.23 42.08
C LYS A 408 15.73 -12.88 42.88
N ARG A 409 16.77 -12.10 43.15
CA ARG A 409 17.43 -12.07 44.46
C ARG A 409 17.64 -10.62 44.87
#